data_AF-A0A918XTC4-F1
#
_entry.id   AF-A0A918XTC4-F1
#
_cell.length_a   1.000
_cell.length_b   1.000
_cell.length_c   1.000
_cell.angle_alpha   90.00
_cell.angle_beta   90.00
_cell.angle_gamma   90.00
#
_symmetry.space_group_name_H-M   'P 1'
#
loop_
_entity.id
_entity.type
_entity.pdbx_description
1 polymer ?
#
loop_
_entity_poly.entity_id
_entity_poly.type
_entity_poly.pdbx_seq_one_letter_code
_entity_poly.pdbx_strand_id
1 'polypeptide(L)'
;MIAANLRHATAESSRLTSVPPLQSDVEQELTAPPEALLDRPLHPKIRTLIEYWLSIRPAEAAVPGRVHFEPLDVPTLLPNLWLADVERAPALRFRYRLVGTHIARAFDGDPTGAYLDTLTPGSRDDRVEASLGTVATNGQASWRAGRPRLWRLHDYVRIERIYLPLAGDGRTVDMILAATLFLDRYGDEL
;
A
#
# COMPACT_ATOMS: atom_id res chain seq x y z
N MET A 1 -50.70 -24.14 -29.42
CA MET A 1 -50.44 -24.46 -28.01
C MET A 1 -49.07 -25.13 -27.97
N ILE A 2 -48.06 -24.43 -27.42
CA ILE A 2 -46.73 -24.91 -26.95
C ILE A 2 -45.75 -25.37 -28.06
N ALA A 3 -44.46 -25.06 -28.09
CA ALA A 3 -43.57 -24.00 -27.61
C ALA A 3 -42.22 -24.27 -28.29
N ALA A 4 -41.51 -23.22 -28.72
CA ALA A 4 -40.13 -23.31 -29.20
C ALA A 4 -39.17 -23.60 -28.03
N ASN A 5 -38.07 -24.33 -28.27
CA ASN A 5 -36.77 -23.89 -27.74
C ASN A 5 -35.59 -24.58 -28.41
N LEU A 6 -34.63 -23.72 -28.71
CA LEU A 6 -33.39 -23.90 -29.44
C LEU A 6 -32.23 -24.06 -28.43
N ARG A 7 -31.14 -24.67 -28.89
CA ARG A 7 -29.74 -24.59 -28.40
C ARG A 7 -29.28 -25.68 -27.41
N HIS A 8 -28.49 -26.63 -27.94
CA HIS A 8 -27.28 -27.09 -27.27
C HIS A 8 -26.11 -26.91 -28.24
N ALA A 9 -25.33 -25.85 -28.02
CA ALA A 9 -23.98 -25.71 -28.54
C ALA A 9 -23.05 -25.93 -27.35
N THR A 10 -22.33 -27.04 -27.38
CA THR A 10 -21.32 -27.43 -26.40
C THR A 10 -20.07 -26.61 -26.68
N ALA A 11 -19.61 -25.82 -25.70
CA ALA A 11 -18.31 -25.17 -25.74
C ALA A 11 -17.45 -25.70 -24.59
N GLU A 12 -16.48 -26.53 -24.94
CA GLU A 12 -15.24 -26.69 -24.18
C GLU A 12 -14.57 -25.31 -24.05
N SER A 13 -14.24 -24.90 -22.83
CA SER A 13 -12.95 -24.25 -22.50
C SER A 13 -13.01 -23.78 -21.05
N SER A 14 -12.15 -24.37 -20.21
CA SER A 14 -11.06 -23.64 -19.57
C SER A 14 -10.57 -24.45 -18.39
N ARG A 15 -9.37 -25.04 -18.54
CA ARG A 15 -8.60 -25.56 -17.42
C ARG A 15 -8.17 -24.35 -16.60
N LEU A 16 -8.95 -23.99 -15.58
CA LEU A 16 -8.46 -23.14 -14.50
C LEU A 16 -7.35 -23.91 -13.79
N THR A 17 -6.11 -23.50 -14.03
CA THR A 17 -5.00 -23.80 -13.13
C THR A 17 -5.36 -23.20 -11.78
N SER A 18 -5.77 -24.03 -10.82
CA SER A 18 -6.12 -23.60 -9.48
C SER A 18 -4.86 -23.08 -8.79
N VAL A 19 -4.71 -21.76 -8.71
CA VAL A 19 -3.80 -21.12 -7.76
C VAL A 19 -4.28 -21.55 -6.36
N PRO A 20 -3.42 -22.14 -5.51
CA PRO A 20 -3.84 -22.59 -4.19
C PRO A 20 -4.39 -21.42 -3.38
N PRO A 21 -5.46 -21.62 -2.58
CA PRO A 21 -6.01 -20.56 -1.74
C PRO A 21 -4.91 -20.03 -0.80
N LEU A 22 -4.74 -18.70 -0.80
CA LEU A 22 -3.78 -17.99 0.07
C LEU A 22 -4.01 -18.42 1.52
N GLN A 23 -3.08 -19.21 2.04
CA GLN A 23 -3.16 -19.79 3.37
C GLN A 23 -3.00 -18.70 4.45
N SER A 24 -4.01 -18.62 5.33
CA SER A 24 -4.11 -17.90 6.61
C SER A 24 -4.68 -16.46 6.61
N ASP A 25 -5.86 -16.32 7.22
CA ASP A 25 -6.54 -15.08 7.66
C ASP A 25 -5.78 -14.29 8.76
N VAL A 26 -4.49 -14.57 8.97
CA VAL A 26 -3.71 -14.00 10.07
C VAL A 26 -3.25 -12.61 9.67
N GLU A 27 -3.61 -11.62 10.49
CA GLU A 27 -3.07 -10.27 10.37
C GLU A 27 -1.55 -10.33 10.58
N GLN A 28 -0.80 -9.87 9.59
CA GLN A 28 0.66 -9.77 9.65
C GLN A 28 1.04 -8.30 9.63
N GLU A 29 1.86 -7.89 10.58
CA GLU A 29 2.37 -6.53 10.70
C GLU A 29 3.81 -6.61 11.21
N LEU A 30 4.72 -5.91 10.54
CA LEU A 30 6.13 -5.93 10.87
C LEU A 30 6.75 -4.57 10.61
N THR A 31 7.51 -4.07 11.57
CA THR A 31 8.42 -2.93 11.37
C THR A 31 9.84 -3.45 11.39
N ALA A 32 10.59 -3.20 10.32
CA ALA A 32 11.95 -3.70 10.13
C ALA A 32 12.69 -2.89 9.05
N PRO A 33 14.02 -3.02 8.93
CA PRO A 33 14.74 -2.54 7.74
C PRO A 33 14.10 -3.08 6.44
N PRO A 34 14.00 -2.28 5.36
CA PRO A 34 13.33 -2.68 4.12
C PRO A 34 13.81 -4.02 3.55
N GLU A 35 15.11 -4.29 3.60
CA GLU A 35 15.72 -5.54 3.12
C GLU A 35 15.23 -6.78 3.88
N ALA A 36 14.94 -6.67 5.18
CA ALA A 36 14.45 -7.79 6.00
C ALA A 36 12.99 -8.16 5.65
N LEU A 37 12.25 -7.25 5.01
CA LEU A 37 10.88 -7.51 4.56
C LEU A 37 10.84 -8.39 3.30
N LEU A 38 11.94 -8.48 2.53
CA LEU A 38 11.98 -9.27 1.29
C LEU A 38 11.82 -10.78 1.54
N ASP A 39 12.06 -11.25 2.75
CA ASP A 39 11.83 -12.64 3.18
C ASP A 39 10.35 -12.94 3.48
N ARG A 40 9.47 -11.93 3.45
CA ARG A 40 8.04 -12.11 3.65
C ARG A 40 7.34 -12.57 2.35
N PRO A 41 6.16 -13.21 2.45
CA PRO A 41 5.32 -13.51 1.29
C PRO A 41 4.61 -12.24 0.78
N LEU A 42 5.38 -11.33 0.19
CA LEU A 42 4.92 -10.05 -0.33
C LEU A 42 4.19 -10.19 -1.67
N HIS A 43 3.18 -9.37 -1.92
CA HIS A 43 2.65 -9.19 -3.27
C HIS A 43 3.76 -8.66 -4.21
N PRO A 44 3.82 -9.10 -5.49
CA PRO A 44 4.88 -8.69 -6.42
C PRO A 44 5.11 -7.18 -6.50
N LYS A 45 4.02 -6.39 -6.51
CA LYS A 45 4.10 -4.92 -6.47
C LYS A 45 4.77 -4.34 -5.22
N ILE A 46 4.51 -4.91 -4.04
CA ILE A 46 5.15 -4.47 -2.79
C ILE A 46 6.64 -4.82 -2.82
N ARG A 47 6.98 -6.04 -3.28
CA ARG A 47 8.37 -6.45 -3.50
C ARG A 47 9.10 -5.50 -4.45
N THR A 48 8.53 -5.22 -5.62
CA THR A 48 9.10 -4.27 -6.60
C THR A 48 9.35 -2.90 -6.00
N LEU A 49 8.43 -2.38 -5.20
CA LEU A 49 8.62 -1.09 -4.55
C LEU A 49 9.77 -1.09 -3.55
N ILE A 50 9.90 -2.14 -2.74
CA ILE A 50 10.99 -2.29 -1.76
C ILE A 50 12.33 -2.40 -2.47
N GLU A 51 12.42 -3.25 -3.50
CA GLU A 51 13.63 -3.43 -4.30
C GLU A 51 14.05 -2.12 -5.00
N TYR A 52 13.08 -1.41 -5.57
CA TYR A 52 13.33 -0.09 -6.16
C TYR A 52 13.82 0.91 -5.11
N TRP A 53 13.15 1.01 -3.96
CA TRP A 53 13.56 1.90 -2.86
C TRP A 53 15.00 1.61 -2.41
N LEU A 54 15.39 0.34 -2.32
CA LEU A 54 16.76 -0.07 -1.98
C LEU A 54 17.76 0.37 -3.06
N SER A 55 17.36 0.30 -4.33
CA SER A 55 18.22 0.67 -5.47
C SER A 55 18.48 2.18 -5.58
N ILE A 56 17.56 3.03 -5.10
CA ILE A 56 17.69 4.49 -5.15
C ILE A 56 18.30 5.09 -3.89
N ARG A 57 18.67 4.27 -2.90
CA ARG A 57 19.32 4.73 -1.65
C ARG A 57 20.80 5.06 -1.92
N PRO A 58 21.25 6.31 -1.71
CA PRO A 58 22.67 6.65 -1.76
C PRO A 58 23.50 5.86 -0.74
N ALA A 59 24.76 5.54 -1.06
CA ALA A 59 25.60 4.68 -0.24
C ALA A 59 25.88 5.26 1.17
N GLU A 60 25.95 6.58 1.26
CA GLU A 60 26.22 7.36 2.48
C GLU A 60 24.96 7.72 3.29
N ALA A 61 23.76 7.42 2.76
CA ALA A 61 22.48 7.76 3.37
C ALA A 61 21.84 6.54 4.03
N ALA A 62 21.18 6.74 5.18
CA ALA A 62 20.43 5.66 5.84
C ALA A 62 19.17 5.28 5.04
N VAL A 63 18.54 6.29 4.42
CA VAL A 63 17.33 6.18 3.59
C VAL A 63 17.46 7.14 2.40
N PRO A 64 16.82 6.89 1.25
CA PRO A 64 16.79 7.83 0.13
C PRO A 64 15.95 9.06 0.48
N GLY A 65 16.35 10.23 -0.02
CA GLY A 65 15.45 11.39 -0.09
C GLY A 65 14.44 11.30 -1.22
N ARG A 66 13.38 12.12 -1.15
CA ARG A 66 12.36 12.24 -2.21
C ARG A 66 12.93 12.52 -3.60
N VAL A 67 14.04 13.25 -3.68
CA VAL A 67 14.69 13.60 -4.96
C VAL A 67 15.25 12.39 -5.72
N HIS A 68 15.49 11.26 -5.05
CA HIS A 68 15.96 10.03 -5.69
C HIS A 68 14.82 9.16 -6.22
N PHE A 69 13.57 9.44 -5.84
CA PHE A 69 12.40 8.71 -6.29
C PHE A 69 11.88 9.31 -7.61
N GLU A 70 11.97 8.53 -8.69
CA GLU A 70 11.41 8.87 -9.99
C GLU A 70 10.15 8.03 -10.26
N PRO A 71 8.95 8.63 -10.24
CA PRO A 71 7.69 7.95 -10.51
C PRO A 71 7.68 7.09 -11.78
N LEU A 72 8.40 7.52 -12.83
CA LEU A 72 8.45 6.83 -14.12
C LEU A 72 9.22 5.51 -14.11
N ASP A 73 10.00 5.23 -13.06
CA ASP A 73 10.67 3.94 -12.89
C ASP A 73 9.72 2.84 -12.39
N VAL A 74 8.59 3.24 -11.78
CA VAL A 74 7.59 2.33 -11.20
C VAL A 74 6.15 2.64 -11.68
N PRO A 75 5.91 2.76 -13.00
CA PRO A 75 4.66 3.31 -13.53
C PRO A 75 3.44 2.46 -13.17
N THR A 76 3.59 1.13 -13.06
CA THR A 76 2.52 0.19 -12.69
C THR A 76 2.13 0.27 -11.21
N LEU A 77 2.95 0.90 -10.38
CA LEU A 77 2.70 1.11 -8.95
C LEU A 77 1.96 2.42 -8.70
N LEU A 78 2.09 3.43 -9.57
CA LEU A 78 1.57 4.79 -9.36
C LEU A 78 0.12 4.87 -8.90
N PRO A 79 -0.84 4.07 -9.42
CA PRO A 79 -2.23 4.10 -8.93
C PRO A 79 -2.38 3.75 -7.45
N ASN A 80 -1.45 2.99 -6.89
CA ASN A 80 -1.45 2.49 -5.51
C ASN A 80 -0.54 3.27 -4.57
N LEU A 81 0.27 4.20 -5.10
CA LEU A 81 1.21 4.96 -4.30
C LEU A 81 0.55 6.16 -3.64
N TRP A 82 1.07 6.55 -2.50
CA TRP A 82 0.81 7.85 -1.91
C TRP A 82 2.01 8.35 -1.12
N LEU A 83 2.11 9.66 -1.00
CA LEU A 83 3.17 10.35 -0.26
C LEU A 83 2.56 11.14 0.89
N ALA A 84 3.20 11.11 2.04
CA ALA A 84 2.87 11.95 3.18
C ALA A 84 4.09 12.76 3.62
N ASP A 85 3.91 14.08 3.74
CA ASP A 85 4.88 14.95 4.43
C ASP A 85 4.82 14.66 5.94
N VAL A 86 5.98 14.66 6.60
CA VAL A 86 6.11 14.48 8.05
C VAL A 86 6.38 15.83 8.70
N GLU A 87 5.39 16.36 9.42
CA GLU A 87 5.48 17.65 10.13
C GLU A 87 5.70 17.38 11.63
N ARG A 88 6.81 17.84 12.23
CA ARG A 88 7.19 17.47 13.61
C ARG A 88 6.80 18.48 14.69
N ALA A 89 6.46 19.72 14.31
CA ALA A 89 6.17 20.80 15.25
C ALA A 89 4.83 21.47 14.89
N PRO A 90 3.97 21.80 15.87
CA PRO A 90 4.16 21.63 17.33
C PRO A 90 3.98 20.19 17.84
N ALA A 91 3.47 19.28 17.00
CA ALA A 91 3.36 17.86 17.26
C ALA A 91 3.55 17.08 15.94
N LEU A 92 3.80 15.77 16.02
CA LEU A 92 3.94 14.93 14.85
C LEU A 92 2.60 14.82 14.10
N ARG A 93 2.56 15.29 12.86
CA ARG A 93 1.39 15.23 11.97
C ARG A 93 1.81 14.82 10.57
N PHE A 94 0.86 14.27 9.83
CA PHE A 94 1.06 13.77 8.48
C PHE A 94 0.11 14.46 7.52
N ARG A 95 0.64 15.01 6.43
CA ARG A 95 -0.15 15.66 5.39
C ARG A 95 0.02 14.92 4.07
N TYR A 96 -1.09 14.53 3.46
CA TYR A 96 -1.04 13.89 2.14
C TYR A 96 -0.47 14.87 1.12
N ARG A 97 0.57 14.43 0.40
CA ARG A 97 1.26 15.21 -0.63
C ARG A 97 0.86 14.80 -2.03
N LEU A 98 0.63 13.51 -2.24
CA LEU A 98 0.20 12.92 -3.50
C LEU A 98 -0.54 11.63 -3.19
N VAL A 99 -1.60 11.36 -3.93
CA VAL A 99 -2.37 10.13 -3.80
C VAL A 99 -2.67 9.53 -5.18
N GLY A 100 -2.35 8.25 -5.34
CA GLY A 100 -2.62 7.47 -6.54
C GLY A 100 -4.11 7.22 -6.74
N THR A 101 -4.51 6.97 -7.97
CA THR A 101 -5.94 6.91 -8.37
C THR A 101 -6.73 5.80 -7.69
N HIS A 102 -6.12 4.64 -7.39
CA HIS A 102 -6.82 3.56 -6.67
C HIS A 102 -7.06 3.96 -5.21
N ILE A 103 -6.10 4.66 -4.61
CA ILE A 103 -6.22 5.17 -3.25
C ILE A 103 -7.31 6.25 -3.18
N ALA A 104 -7.33 7.19 -4.12
CA ALA A 104 -8.36 8.23 -4.20
C ALA A 104 -9.78 7.63 -4.37
N ARG A 105 -9.93 6.58 -5.20
CA ARG A 105 -11.19 5.84 -5.31
C ARG A 105 -11.61 5.21 -3.98
N ALA A 106 -10.68 4.59 -3.25
CA ALA A 106 -10.97 3.97 -1.97
C ALA A 106 -11.34 4.98 -0.86
N PHE A 107 -10.91 6.24 -0.99
CA PHE A 107 -11.27 7.35 -0.09
C PHE A 107 -12.50 8.15 -0.56
N ASP A 108 -13.18 7.74 -1.64
CA ASP A 108 -14.26 8.50 -2.29
C ASP A 108 -13.85 9.95 -2.65
N GLY A 109 -12.57 10.18 -2.92
CA GLY A 109 -12.01 11.51 -3.20
C GLY A 109 -10.48 11.56 -3.11
N ASP A 110 -9.89 12.63 -3.63
CA ASP A 110 -8.45 12.88 -3.52
C ASP A 110 -8.15 13.65 -2.21
N PRO A 111 -7.49 13.03 -1.22
CA PRO A 111 -7.18 13.67 0.06
C PRO A 111 -5.91 14.53 0.00
N THR A 112 -5.32 14.76 -1.18
CA THR A 112 -4.10 15.58 -1.31
C THR A 112 -4.26 16.94 -0.66
N GLY A 113 -3.28 17.32 0.16
CA GLY A 113 -3.27 18.55 0.95
C GLY A 113 -3.97 18.43 2.31
N ALA A 114 -4.81 17.42 2.52
CA ALA A 114 -5.46 17.19 3.81
C ALA A 114 -4.52 16.52 4.82
N TYR A 115 -4.78 16.75 6.10
CA TYR A 115 -4.08 16.08 7.19
C TYR A 115 -4.74 14.74 7.49
N LEU A 116 -3.93 13.72 7.80
CA LEU A 116 -4.40 12.38 8.15
C LEU A 116 -5.44 12.42 9.28
N ASP A 117 -5.14 13.16 10.35
CA ASP A 117 -6.01 13.31 11.54
C ASP A 117 -7.37 13.97 11.23
N THR A 118 -7.47 14.78 10.17
CA THR A 118 -8.72 15.42 9.76
C THR A 118 -9.67 14.51 8.98
N LEU A 119 -9.12 13.49 8.29
CA LEU A 119 -9.91 12.57 7.47
C LEU A 119 -10.44 11.36 8.24
N THR A 120 -9.81 11.07 9.37
CA THR A 120 -10.20 9.99 10.26
C THR A 120 -10.47 10.45 11.70
N PRO A 121 -11.33 11.47 11.96
CA PRO A 121 -11.60 11.92 13.32
C PRO A 121 -12.25 10.79 14.13
N GLY A 122 -11.55 10.28 15.15
CA GLY A 122 -12.04 9.21 16.02
C GLY A 122 -12.29 7.87 15.33
N SER A 123 -11.73 7.64 14.13
CA SER A 123 -11.83 6.33 13.47
C SER A 123 -10.88 5.33 14.15
N ARG A 124 -11.31 4.07 14.30
CA ARG A 124 -10.57 2.93 14.91
C ARG A 124 -9.24 2.56 14.21
N ASP A 125 -8.70 3.40 13.35
CA ASP A 125 -7.45 3.19 12.62
C ASP A 125 -6.28 4.02 13.19
N ASP A 126 -6.25 4.20 14.52
CA ASP A 126 -5.11 4.73 15.31
C ASP A 126 -3.76 4.10 14.92
N ARG A 127 -3.81 2.94 14.26
CA ARG A 127 -2.67 2.17 13.78
C ARG A 127 -2.01 2.72 12.52
N VAL A 128 -2.71 3.45 11.65
CA VAL A 128 -2.06 4.11 10.49
C VAL A 128 -1.16 5.24 10.97
N GLU A 129 -1.70 6.12 11.80
CA GLU A 129 -0.92 7.20 12.41
C GLU A 129 0.23 6.64 13.27
N ALA A 130 -0.02 5.60 14.06
CA ALA A 130 1.05 4.94 14.83
C ALA A 130 2.14 4.29 13.95
N SER A 131 1.77 3.67 12.82
CA SER A 131 2.73 3.08 11.88
C SER A 131 3.57 4.15 11.21
N LEU A 132 2.94 5.23 10.74
CA LEU A 132 3.64 6.38 10.16
C LEU A 132 4.53 7.06 11.20
N GLY A 133 4.07 7.19 12.44
CA GLY A 133 4.84 7.71 13.57
C GLY A 133 6.05 6.86 13.90
N THR A 134 5.90 5.54 13.84
CA THR A 134 6.99 4.59 14.02
C THR A 134 8.03 4.77 12.91
N VAL A 135 7.63 4.73 11.63
CA VAL A 135 8.51 4.93 10.46
C VAL A 135 9.22 6.28 10.53
N ALA A 136 8.50 7.34 10.86
CA ALA A 136 9.05 8.68 11.00
C ALA A 136 10.09 8.79 12.13
N THR A 137 9.96 7.99 13.18
CA THR A 137 10.84 8.06 14.36
C THR A 137 12.05 7.15 14.24
N ASN A 138 11.90 5.94 13.68
CA ASN A 138 12.95 4.94 13.66
C ASN A 138 13.62 4.74 12.29
N GLY A 139 13.08 5.32 11.21
CA GLY A 139 13.63 5.17 9.86
C GLY A 139 13.55 3.74 9.31
N GLN A 140 12.69 2.89 9.89
CA GLN A 140 12.42 1.53 9.42
C GLN A 140 11.12 1.50 8.62
N ALA A 141 11.01 0.52 7.72
CA ALA A 141 9.80 0.29 6.97
C ALA A 141 8.74 -0.39 7.86
N SER A 142 7.47 -0.07 7.64
CA SER A 142 6.35 -0.74 8.30
C SER A 142 5.46 -1.37 7.24
N TRP A 143 5.34 -2.69 7.30
CA TRP A 143 4.55 -3.51 6.39
C TRP A 143 3.38 -4.15 7.13
N ARG A 144 2.24 -4.26 6.45
CA ARG A 144 1.13 -5.09 6.91
C ARG A 144 0.42 -5.78 5.75
N ALA A 145 -0.08 -6.99 6.03
CA ALA A 145 -1.04 -7.69 5.21
C ALA A 145 -2.18 -8.26 6.07
N GLY A 146 -3.42 -8.13 5.62
CA GLY A 146 -4.56 -8.65 6.36
C GLY A 146 -5.89 -8.12 5.84
N ARG A 147 -6.94 -8.24 6.64
CA ARG A 147 -8.25 -7.71 6.26
C ARG A 147 -8.26 -6.17 6.25
N PRO A 148 -9.03 -5.54 5.36
CA PRO A 148 -9.31 -4.12 5.46
C PRO A 148 -9.96 -3.82 6.81
N ARG A 149 -9.45 -2.80 7.51
CA ARG A 149 -9.94 -2.41 8.84
C ARG A 149 -10.98 -1.29 8.79
N LEU A 150 -11.15 -0.67 7.63
CA LEU A 150 -12.15 0.38 7.38
C LEU A 150 -13.46 -0.25 6.90
N TRP A 151 -14.55 0.09 7.59
CA TRP A 151 -15.91 -0.41 7.30
C TRP A 151 -16.42 -0.06 5.89
N ARG A 152 -15.86 0.99 5.27
CA ARG A 152 -16.17 1.39 3.88
C ARG A 152 -15.50 0.52 2.82
N LEU A 153 -14.61 -0.40 3.19
CA LEU A 153 -13.87 -1.27 2.28
C LEU A 153 -14.49 -2.68 2.16
N HIS A 154 -15.82 -2.81 2.25
CA HIS A 154 -16.52 -4.11 2.29
C HIS A 154 -16.40 -4.93 1.00
N ASP A 155 -16.13 -4.28 -0.14
CA ASP A 155 -15.85 -4.95 -1.41
C ASP A 155 -14.44 -5.56 -1.46
N TYR A 156 -13.55 -5.17 -0.53
CA TYR A 156 -12.18 -5.62 -0.49
C TYR A 156 -12.02 -6.75 0.53
N VAL A 157 -11.35 -7.82 0.11
CA VAL A 157 -11.16 -9.01 0.96
C VAL A 157 -9.85 -8.92 1.71
N ARG A 158 -8.84 -8.26 1.12
CA ARG A 158 -7.51 -8.13 1.70
C ARG A 158 -6.87 -6.79 1.34
N ILE A 159 -6.02 -6.30 2.23
CA ILE A 159 -5.15 -5.15 2.00
C ILE A 159 -3.71 -5.55 2.26
N GLU A 160 -2.80 -5.08 1.41
CA GLU A 160 -1.37 -5.12 1.68
C GLU A 160 -0.82 -3.70 1.59
N ARG A 161 -0.05 -3.30 2.60
CA ARG A 161 0.45 -1.93 2.74
C ARG A 161 1.89 -1.92 3.19
N ILE A 162 2.66 -1.00 2.63
CA ILE A 162 4.03 -0.72 3.04
C ILE A 162 4.19 0.79 3.22
N TYR A 163 4.92 1.17 4.25
CA TYR A 163 5.44 2.52 4.49
C TYR A 163 6.96 2.47 4.42
N LEU A 164 7.54 3.29 3.54
CA LEU A 164 8.97 3.40 3.34
C LEU A 164 9.41 4.82 3.70
N PRO A 165 10.44 4.97 4.55
CA PRO A 165 10.93 6.28 4.95
C PRO A 165 11.65 6.97 3.79
N LEU A 166 11.50 8.28 3.70
CA LEU A 166 12.31 9.15 2.86
C LEU A 166 12.87 10.30 3.71
N ALA A 167 14.13 10.69 3.45
CA ALA A 167 14.79 11.79 4.17
C ALA A 167 15.63 12.65 3.21
N GLY A 168 15.32 13.94 3.10
CA GLY A 168 16.10 14.88 2.29
C GLY A 168 17.56 15.02 2.75
N ASP A 169 17.83 14.87 4.04
CA ASP A 169 19.18 14.89 4.64
C ASP A 169 19.82 13.49 4.76
N GLY A 170 19.14 12.45 4.26
CA GLY A 170 19.55 11.05 4.34
C GLY A 170 19.43 10.41 5.73
N ARG A 171 18.86 11.10 6.73
CA ARG A 171 18.76 10.61 8.13
C ARG A 171 17.39 10.87 8.77
N THR A 172 16.93 12.11 8.74
CA THR A 172 15.69 12.56 9.38
C THR A 172 14.53 12.37 8.42
N VAL A 173 13.66 11.41 8.72
CA VAL A 173 12.48 11.15 7.88
C VAL A 173 11.60 12.42 7.83
N ASP A 174 11.49 13.00 6.64
CA ASP A 174 10.69 14.19 6.34
C ASP A 174 9.51 13.88 5.40
N MET A 175 9.52 12.68 4.80
CA MET A 175 8.45 12.18 3.94
C MET A 175 8.35 10.67 4.05
N ILE A 176 7.15 10.13 3.80
CA ILE A 176 6.91 8.69 3.75
C ILE A 176 6.34 8.35 2.38
N LEU A 177 6.96 7.37 1.72
CA LEU A 177 6.44 6.73 0.52
C LEU A 177 5.64 5.50 0.91
N ALA A 178 4.39 5.44 0.49
CA ALA A 178 3.49 4.36 0.82
C ALA A 178 2.94 3.71 -0.45
N ALA A 179 2.74 2.40 -0.40
CA ALA A 179 1.84 1.71 -1.33
C ALA A 179 0.73 1.05 -0.54
N THR A 180 -0.47 1.07 -1.08
CA THR A 180 -1.60 0.30 -0.57
C THR A 180 -2.27 -0.44 -1.70
N LEU A 181 -2.26 -1.77 -1.62
CA LEU A 181 -2.97 -2.63 -2.54
C LEU A 181 -4.28 -3.05 -1.90
N PHE A 182 -5.36 -2.84 -2.64
CA PHE A 182 -6.67 -3.36 -2.29
C PHE A 182 -6.95 -4.58 -3.16
N LEU A 183 -7.10 -5.73 -2.52
CA LEU A 183 -7.11 -7.03 -3.18
C LEU A 183 -8.45 -7.72 -2.99
N ASP A 184 -8.91 -8.38 -4.04
CA ASP A 184 -10.05 -9.26 -4.00
C ASP A 184 -9.69 -10.63 -3.37
N ARG A 185 -10.63 -11.59 -3.41
CA ARG A 185 -10.42 -12.93 -2.84
C ARG A 185 -9.40 -13.79 -3.59
N TYR A 186 -9.05 -13.42 -4.82
CA TYR A 186 -8.09 -14.12 -5.67
C TYR A 186 -6.70 -13.50 -5.60
N GLY A 187 -6.58 -12.32 -4.99
CA GLY A 187 -5.34 -11.58 -4.88
C GLY A 187 -5.11 -10.61 -6.04
N ASP A 188 -6.13 -10.38 -6.87
CA ASP A 188 -6.09 -9.39 -7.93
C ASP A 188 -6.43 -7.99 -7.38
N GLU A 189 -5.83 -6.96 -7.98
CA GLU A 189 -6.14 -5.57 -7.67
C GLU A 189 -7.48 -5.16 -8.28
N LEU A 190 -8.26 -4.41 -7.50
CA LEU A 190 -9.53 -3.81 -7.93
C LEU A 190 -9.35 -2.39 -8.47
#